data_AF-A0A7V8WT71-F1
#
_entry.id   AF-A0A7V8WT71-F1
#
_cell.length_a   1.000
_cell.length_b   1.000
_cell.length_c   1.000
_cell.angle_alpha   90.00
_cell.angle_beta   90.00
_cell.angle_gamma   90.00
#
_symmetry.space_group_name_H-M   'P 1'
#
loop_
_entity.id
_entity.type
_entity.pdbx_description
1 polymer ?
#
loop_
_entity_poly.entity_id
_entity_poly.type
_entity_poly.pdbx_seq_one_letter_code
_entity_poly.pdbx_strand_id
1 'polypeptide(L)'
;MPARQEEAMQPDRPTVEFLDEILHGKVSRRAALRRAAGLGIGASALATMLASRATSVAAKQSTPSPVASPSPSASPAASASYTPQGPGVERLVFWTRSSQDTSPNEWNGLVAVADAYQAAVGTTVELVTVPDADFRSRLSLAAPSGEGPDVLGPIAHDWIGELAIQQIAQPWTQDTIAGFADLSQSSVQGVTVNGQIYGVPLFSEALALVYNTDMVPEAPTTWDDLVARATELTSGDVYGFVFPILTQYYQGPFFYGFDSYVFAFENGAFDTADIGLNNAGGVETASFLRDMYHQQQPAMPEPVLDQANAGGFIDGLMEAQQLAMTIAGPWREPPLTDAGVNYAVAT
;
A
#
# COMPACT_ATOMS: atom_id res chain seq x y z
N MET A 1 33.89 -11.65 30.75
CA MET A 1 34.03 -10.64 29.68
C MET A 1 33.17 -9.44 30.07
N PRO A 2 33.71 -8.21 30.14
CA PRO A 2 32.94 -7.06 30.56
C PRO A 2 32.10 -6.51 29.39
N ALA A 3 30.89 -6.07 29.70
CA ALA A 3 29.94 -5.46 28.78
C ALA A 3 30.46 -4.11 28.26
N ARG A 4 30.40 -3.89 26.94
CA ARG A 4 30.60 -2.58 26.33
C ARG A 4 29.24 -1.86 26.35
N GLN A 5 29.13 -0.78 27.11
CA GLN A 5 28.03 0.17 26.98
C GLN A 5 28.23 0.95 25.66
N GLU A 6 27.19 1.01 24.82
CA GLU A 6 27.13 1.94 23.69
C GLU A 6 26.86 3.35 24.23
N GLU A 7 27.88 4.18 24.22
CA GLU A 7 27.77 5.61 24.48
C GLU A 7 27.20 6.27 23.21
N ALA A 8 25.94 6.70 23.25
CA ALA A 8 25.34 7.45 22.15
C ALA A 8 26.11 8.76 21.95
N MET A 9 26.80 8.88 20.81
CA MET A 9 27.63 10.03 20.47
C MET A 9 26.74 11.26 20.26
N GLN A 10 26.71 12.18 21.24
CA GLN A 10 26.02 13.45 21.09
C GLN A 10 26.69 14.28 19.99
N PRO A 11 25.91 14.90 19.07
CA PRO A 11 26.47 15.69 17.99
C PRO A 11 27.27 16.87 18.55
N ASP A 12 28.41 17.16 17.93
CA ASP A 12 29.27 18.24 18.39
C ASP A 12 28.59 19.61 18.24
N ARG A 13 29.00 20.56 19.08
CA ARG A 13 28.43 21.91 19.10
C ARG A 13 28.48 22.62 17.73
N PRO A 14 29.56 22.50 16.93
CA PRO A 14 29.60 23.04 15.56
C PRO A 14 28.51 22.48 14.64
N THR A 15 28.16 21.19 14.76
CA THR A 15 27.10 20.57 13.97
C THR A 15 25.73 21.12 14.38
N VAL A 16 25.45 21.25 15.67
CA VAL A 16 24.18 21.78 16.17
C VAL A 16 23.97 23.24 15.77
N GLU A 17 25.00 24.09 15.90
CA GLU A 17 24.93 25.49 15.49
C GLU A 17 24.73 25.65 13.97
N PHE A 18 25.36 24.79 13.16
CA PHE A 18 25.18 24.79 11.71
C PHE A 18 23.77 24.35 11.28
N LEU A 19 23.18 23.39 11.98
CA LEU A 19 21.80 22.97 11.74
C LEU A 19 20.79 24.09 12.06
N ASP A 20 21.00 24.81 13.17
CA ASP A 20 20.19 25.98 13.53
C ASP A 20 20.25 27.09 12.47
N GLU A 21 21.44 27.34 11.91
CA GLU A 21 21.66 28.31 10.84
C GLU A 21 20.92 27.95 9.55
N ILE A 22 20.81 26.66 9.21
CA ILE A 22 20.05 26.18 8.04
C ILE A 22 18.56 26.35 8.26
N LEU A 23 18.05 25.90 9.42
CA LEU A 23 16.62 25.93 9.75
C LEU A 23 16.10 27.37 9.80
N HIS A 24 16.88 28.30 10.35
CA HIS A 24 16.51 29.72 10.44
C HIS A 24 16.97 30.54 9.22
N GLY A 25 17.52 29.87 8.21
CA GLY A 25 17.80 30.48 6.92
C GLY A 25 18.91 31.53 6.90
N LYS A 26 19.78 31.52 7.91
CA LYS A 26 20.90 32.45 8.11
C LYS A 26 22.08 32.14 7.16
N VAL A 27 22.06 30.99 6.49
CA VAL A 27 23.09 30.55 5.54
C VAL A 27 22.49 30.30 4.16
N SER A 28 23.19 30.71 3.11
CA SER A 28 22.78 30.48 1.72
C SER A 28 22.98 29.02 1.30
N ARG A 29 22.15 28.52 0.37
CA ARG A 29 22.18 27.11 -0.09
C ARG A 29 23.57 26.66 -0.56
N ARG A 30 24.30 27.52 -1.29
CA ARG A 30 25.69 27.24 -1.73
C ARG A 30 26.69 27.19 -0.57
N ALA A 31 26.52 28.03 0.45
CA ALA A 31 27.39 28.04 1.63
C ALA A 31 27.12 26.83 2.55
N ALA A 32 25.86 26.40 2.66
CA ALA A 32 25.47 25.20 3.41
C ALA A 32 26.09 23.93 2.81
N LEU A 33 26.02 23.77 1.48
CA LEU A 33 26.61 22.62 0.78
C LEU A 33 28.13 22.49 0.99
N ARG A 34 28.86 23.61 1.05
CA ARG A 34 30.32 23.58 1.28
C ARG A 34 30.70 23.26 2.72
N ARG A 35 29.92 23.70 3.71
CA ARG A 35 30.21 23.45 5.14
C ARG A 35 29.81 22.03 5.56
N ALA A 36 28.72 21.48 5.02
CA ALA A 36 28.27 20.12 5.32
C ALA A 36 29.31 19.04 5.01
N ALA A 37 30.07 19.21 3.92
CA ALA A 37 31.16 18.30 3.54
C ALA A 37 32.31 18.24 4.57
N GLY A 38 32.54 19.33 5.31
CA GLY A 38 33.56 19.38 6.37
C GLY A 38 33.07 18.84 7.72
N LEU A 39 31.75 18.71 7.92
CA LEU A 39 31.12 18.22 9.15
C LEU A 39 30.62 16.77 9.02
N GLY A 40 30.89 16.09 7.90
CA GLY A 40 30.47 14.70 7.68
C GLY A 40 28.96 14.50 7.56
N ILE A 41 28.18 15.58 7.32
CA ILE A 41 26.73 15.49 7.15
C ILE A 41 26.42 14.93 5.76
N GLY A 42 25.78 13.76 5.71
CA GLY A 42 25.41 13.08 4.48
C GLY A 42 24.50 13.94 3.59
N ALA A 43 24.70 13.86 2.27
CA ALA A 43 23.99 14.67 1.28
C ALA A 43 22.47 14.54 1.35
N SER A 44 21.95 13.36 1.71
CA SER A 44 20.52 13.10 1.87
C SER A 44 19.92 13.85 3.06
N ALA A 45 20.60 13.89 4.22
CA ALA A 45 20.13 14.62 5.39
C ALA A 45 20.08 16.13 5.16
N LEU A 46 21.05 16.66 4.41
CA LEU A 46 21.09 18.08 4.04
C LEU A 46 20.02 18.45 3.01
N ALA A 47 19.69 17.55 2.07
CA ALA A 47 18.64 17.76 1.08
C ALA A 47 17.25 17.88 1.74
N THR A 48 16.94 17.01 2.70
CA THR A 48 15.68 17.03 3.47
C THR A 48 15.52 18.35 4.25
N MET A 49 16.60 18.84 4.87
CA MET A 49 16.56 20.10 5.64
C MET A 49 16.46 21.36 4.78
N LEU A 50 16.95 21.32 3.54
CA LEU A 50 16.77 22.42 2.59
C LEU A 50 15.38 22.40 1.93
N ALA A 51 14.77 21.22 1.78
CA ALA A 51 13.43 21.05 1.24
C ALA A 51 12.34 21.50 2.21
N SER A 52 12.49 21.24 3.52
CA SER A 52 11.54 21.70 4.56
C SER A 52 11.45 23.23 4.67
N ARG A 53 12.43 23.97 4.14
CA ARG A 53 12.40 25.44 4.04
C ARG A 53 11.59 25.94 2.84
N ALA A 54 11.45 25.16 1.78
CA ALA A 54 10.76 25.58 0.56
C ALA A 54 9.23 25.54 0.71
N THR A 55 8.70 24.71 1.60
CA THR A 55 7.27 24.53 1.82
C THR A 55 6.60 25.66 2.62
N SER A 56 7.34 26.53 3.32
CA SER A 56 6.73 27.60 4.14
C SER A 56 6.47 28.92 3.40
N VAL A 57 6.91 29.08 2.14
CA VAL A 57 6.84 30.37 1.41
C VAL A 57 5.77 30.40 0.31
N ALA A 58 5.16 29.27 -0.06
CA ALA A 58 4.30 29.19 -1.27
C ALA A 58 2.78 29.30 -1.03
N ALA A 59 2.30 29.69 0.15
CA ALA A 59 0.87 29.88 0.39
C ALA A 59 0.43 31.34 0.14
N LYS A 60 0.16 31.70 -1.13
CA LYS A 60 -0.77 32.81 -1.46
C LYS A 60 -1.28 32.77 -2.91
N GLN A 61 -2.60 32.54 -3.00
CA GLN A 61 -3.55 33.01 -4.02
C GLN A 61 -3.45 32.50 -5.46
N SER A 62 -4.41 31.64 -5.82
CA SER A 62 -5.30 31.86 -6.97
C SER A 62 -6.47 30.88 -6.94
N THR A 63 -7.69 31.40 -6.84
CA THR A 63 -8.95 30.68 -7.03
C THR A 63 -9.30 30.58 -8.51
N PRO A 64 -9.69 29.40 -9.04
CA PRO A 64 -10.59 29.28 -10.16
C PRO A 64 -12.00 28.85 -9.70
N SER A 65 -13.01 29.36 -10.41
CA SER A 65 -14.44 29.05 -10.26
C SER A 65 -14.77 27.61 -10.71
N PRO A 66 -15.91 27.04 -10.25
CA PRO A 66 -16.12 25.61 -10.23
C PRO A 66 -16.63 25.07 -11.58
N VAL A 67 -16.00 24.00 -12.05
CA VAL A 67 -16.63 23.07 -13.00
C VAL A 67 -17.24 21.96 -12.15
N ALA A 68 -18.51 21.66 -12.39
CA ALA A 68 -19.29 20.72 -11.61
C ALA A 68 -18.70 19.30 -11.68
N SER A 69 -18.03 18.89 -10.60
CA SER A 69 -17.76 17.48 -10.30
C SER A 69 -19.09 16.77 -10.00
N PRO A 70 -19.28 15.52 -10.46
CA PRO A 70 -20.34 14.69 -9.90
C PRO A 70 -20.09 14.55 -8.40
N SER A 71 -21.11 14.86 -7.59
CA SER A 71 -21.04 14.83 -6.14
C SER A 71 -20.38 13.55 -5.64
N PRO A 72 -19.39 13.61 -4.72
CA PRO A 72 -19.08 12.45 -3.92
C PRO A 72 -20.38 12.05 -3.20
N SER A 73 -20.79 10.80 -3.41
CA SER A 73 -21.86 10.20 -2.63
C SER A 73 -21.59 10.52 -1.16
N ALA A 74 -22.56 11.15 -0.51
CA ALA A 74 -22.39 11.70 0.83
C ALA A 74 -21.76 10.64 1.75
N SER A 75 -20.64 10.99 2.38
CA SER A 75 -20.26 10.38 3.66
C SER A 75 -21.52 10.35 4.51
N PRO A 76 -21.95 9.20 5.06
CA PRO A 76 -23.03 9.22 6.02
C PRO A 76 -22.55 10.11 7.17
N ALA A 77 -23.19 11.27 7.32
CA ALA A 77 -23.12 12.00 8.57
C ALA A 77 -23.43 11.00 9.68
N ALA A 78 -22.61 11.01 10.72
CA ALA A 78 -22.82 10.20 11.91
C ALA A 78 -24.20 10.50 12.50
N SER A 79 -25.19 9.70 12.12
CA SER A 79 -26.51 9.63 12.74
C SER A 79 -26.99 8.18 12.72
N ALA A 80 -26.11 7.26 13.08
CA ALA A 80 -26.50 6.03 13.75
C ALA A 80 -26.05 6.20 15.20
N SER A 81 -26.99 6.22 16.14
CA SER A 81 -26.69 6.13 17.57
C SER A 81 -26.11 4.74 17.82
N TYR A 82 -24.80 4.59 17.60
CA TYR A 82 -24.09 3.37 17.94
C TYR A 82 -24.16 3.20 19.46
N THR A 83 -24.80 2.12 19.90
CA THR A 83 -24.83 1.73 21.30
C THR A 83 -23.76 0.67 21.50
N PRO A 84 -22.72 0.92 22.31
CA PRO A 84 -21.68 -0.06 22.59
C PRO A 84 -22.26 -1.38 23.07
N GLN A 85 -21.71 -2.47 22.56
CA GLN A 85 -21.98 -3.82 23.05
C GLN A 85 -20.77 -4.30 23.84
N GLY A 86 -20.99 -4.86 25.04
CA GLY A 86 -19.92 -5.41 25.89
C GLY A 86 -19.54 -4.53 27.08
N PRO A 87 -18.51 -4.95 27.86
CA PRO A 87 -18.04 -4.19 29.00
C PRO A 87 -17.42 -2.87 28.55
N GLY A 88 -17.74 -1.77 29.24
CA GLY A 88 -17.10 -0.49 28.97
C GLY A 88 -15.60 -0.55 29.27
N VAL A 89 -14.76 -0.21 28.29
CA VAL A 89 -13.32 -0.08 28.44
C VAL A 89 -12.91 1.37 28.26
N GLU A 90 -11.89 1.82 28.99
CA GLU A 90 -11.40 3.21 28.91
C GLU A 90 -10.67 3.47 27.59
N ARG A 91 -9.99 2.44 27.06
CA ARG A 91 -9.13 2.52 25.88
C ARG A 91 -9.16 1.22 25.07
N LEU A 92 -9.13 1.35 23.75
CA LEU A 92 -8.85 0.30 22.78
C LEU A 92 -7.54 0.61 22.06
N VAL A 93 -6.64 -0.37 21.99
CA VAL A 93 -5.41 -0.31 21.20
C VAL A 93 -5.69 -0.89 19.82
N PHE A 94 -5.56 -0.04 18.80
CA PHE A 94 -5.79 -0.40 17.41
C PHE A 94 -4.46 -0.38 16.66
N TRP A 95 -3.98 -1.53 16.18
CA TRP A 95 -2.80 -1.58 15.30
C TRP A 95 -3.19 -1.41 13.84
N THR A 96 -2.49 -0.51 13.16
CA THR A 96 -2.70 -0.23 11.74
C THR A 96 -1.36 0.02 11.04
N ARG A 97 -1.35 -0.09 9.72
CA ARG A 97 -0.15 0.19 8.93
C ARG A 97 0.28 1.63 9.11
N SER A 98 1.57 1.89 8.89
CA SER A 98 2.06 3.26 9.02
C SER A 98 1.39 4.18 8.00
N SER A 99 1.20 5.45 8.35
CA SER A 99 0.64 6.44 7.43
C SER A 99 1.49 6.67 6.17
N GLN A 100 2.71 6.15 6.13
CA GLN A 100 3.56 6.14 4.93
C GLN A 100 3.26 4.95 4.02
N ASP A 101 2.73 3.86 4.56
CA ASP A 101 2.38 2.63 3.85
C ASP A 101 0.88 2.57 3.49
N THR A 102 0.11 3.55 3.94
CA THR A 102 -1.34 3.63 3.78
C THR A 102 -1.69 4.87 2.95
N SER A 103 -2.72 4.78 2.11
CA SER A 103 -3.18 5.94 1.36
C SER A 103 -3.61 7.08 2.31
N PRO A 104 -3.40 8.36 1.97
CA PRO A 104 -3.85 9.47 2.80
C PRO A 104 -5.36 9.41 3.10
N ASN A 105 -6.15 8.93 2.14
CA ASN A 105 -7.59 8.76 2.28
C ASN A 105 -7.96 7.70 3.33
N GLU A 106 -7.29 6.54 3.29
CA GLU A 106 -7.50 5.47 4.27
C GLU A 106 -7.07 5.89 5.67
N TRP A 107 -5.89 6.53 5.81
CA TRP A 107 -5.41 7.04 7.09
C TRP A 107 -6.36 8.06 7.71
N ASN A 108 -6.77 9.06 6.92
CA ASN A 108 -7.69 10.10 7.38
C ASN A 108 -9.07 9.51 7.73
N GLY A 109 -9.54 8.52 6.97
CA GLY A 109 -10.77 7.79 7.26
C GLY A 109 -10.70 7.06 8.61
N LEU A 110 -9.60 6.37 8.88
CA LEU A 110 -9.39 5.65 10.14
C LEU A 110 -9.35 6.60 11.34
N VAL A 111 -8.62 7.72 11.24
CA VAL A 111 -8.59 8.75 12.29
C VAL A 111 -10.00 9.31 12.55
N ALA A 112 -10.74 9.64 11.48
CA ALA A 112 -12.10 10.17 11.62
C ALA A 112 -13.06 9.17 12.29
N VAL A 113 -12.93 7.87 11.99
CA VAL A 113 -13.73 6.82 12.63
C VAL A 113 -13.36 6.66 14.11
N ALA A 114 -12.06 6.68 14.44
CA ALA A 114 -11.57 6.63 15.81
C ALA A 114 -12.10 7.81 16.65
N ASP A 115 -12.02 9.03 16.12
CA ASP A 115 -12.52 10.25 16.77
C ASP A 115 -14.04 10.20 16.97
N ALA A 116 -14.77 9.77 15.94
CA ALA A 116 -16.23 9.64 16.02
C ALA A 116 -16.67 8.59 17.05
N TYR A 117 -15.95 7.46 17.12
CA TYR A 117 -16.20 6.42 18.12
C TYR A 117 -15.97 6.94 19.54
N GLN A 118 -14.84 7.63 19.77
CA GLN A 118 -14.55 8.23 21.07
C GLN A 118 -15.59 9.27 21.47
N ALA A 119 -16.03 10.13 20.54
CA ALA A 119 -17.06 11.12 20.81
C ALA A 119 -18.43 10.50 21.16
N ALA A 120 -18.78 9.37 20.53
CA ALA A 120 -20.05 8.69 20.76
C ALA A 120 -20.06 7.81 22.02
N VAL A 121 -18.93 7.15 22.31
CA VAL A 121 -18.84 6.06 23.31
C VAL A 121 -18.07 6.49 24.56
N GLY A 122 -17.17 7.46 24.45
CA GLY A 122 -16.26 7.88 25.52
C GLY A 122 -15.02 7.01 25.68
N THR A 123 -14.90 5.91 24.94
CA THR A 123 -13.71 5.05 24.89
C THR A 123 -12.68 5.61 23.93
N THR A 124 -11.42 5.76 24.38
CA THR A 124 -10.33 6.25 23.52
C THR A 124 -9.87 5.15 22.58
N VAL A 125 -9.65 5.47 21.30
CA VAL A 125 -9.01 4.56 20.34
C VAL A 125 -7.57 5.01 20.12
N GLU A 126 -6.61 4.25 20.64
CA GLU A 126 -5.18 4.49 20.45
C GLU A 126 -4.71 3.81 19.17
N LEU A 127 -4.47 4.60 18.13
CA LEU A 127 -3.90 4.12 16.87
C LEU A 127 -2.38 3.94 17.02
N VAL A 128 -1.94 2.69 16.92
CA VAL A 128 -0.52 2.32 16.91
C VAL A 128 -0.14 1.96 15.48
N THR A 129 0.70 2.81 14.88
CA THR A 129 1.21 2.58 13.54
C THR A 129 2.40 1.63 13.56
N VAL A 130 2.34 0.60 12.72
CA VAL A 130 3.44 -0.34 12.50
C VAL A 130 3.81 -0.35 11.02
N PRO A 131 5.09 -0.20 10.64
CA PRO A 131 5.51 -0.34 9.25
C PRO A 131 5.05 -1.69 8.68
N ASP A 132 4.58 -1.73 7.43
CA ASP A 132 4.03 -2.97 6.84
C ASP A 132 5.02 -4.13 6.90
N ALA A 133 6.31 -3.86 6.59
CA ALA A 133 7.39 -4.84 6.63
C ALA A 133 7.60 -5.48 8.02
N ASP A 134 7.25 -4.77 9.08
CA ASP A 134 7.39 -5.23 10.47
C ASP A 134 6.07 -5.74 11.07
N PHE A 135 4.94 -5.52 10.41
CA PHE A 135 3.62 -5.71 11.01
C PHE A 135 3.39 -7.16 11.43
N ARG A 136 3.63 -8.09 10.50
CA ARG A 136 3.40 -9.52 10.70
C ARG A 136 4.30 -10.07 11.82
N SER A 137 5.59 -9.73 11.79
CA SER A 137 6.57 -10.20 12.78
C SER A 137 6.28 -9.66 14.19
N ARG A 138 5.88 -8.38 14.30
CA ARG A 138 5.48 -7.79 15.58
C ARG A 138 4.22 -8.43 16.13
N LEU A 139 3.23 -8.69 15.29
CA LEU A 139 1.99 -9.34 15.72
C LEU A 139 2.26 -10.76 16.25
N SER A 140 3.04 -11.56 15.53
CA SER A 140 3.39 -12.93 15.96
C SER A 140 4.18 -12.96 17.28
N LEU A 141 4.96 -11.91 17.59
CA LEU A 141 5.70 -11.80 18.84
C LEU A 141 4.82 -11.33 20.02
N ALA A 142 3.93 -10.37 19.80
CA ALA A 142 3.13 -9.74 20.86
C ALA A 142 1.86 -10.53 21.21
N ALA A 143 1.24 -11.20 20.23
CA ALA A 143 -0.05 -11.85 20.44
C ALA A 143 0.00 -13.01 21.46
N PRO A 144 1.01 -13.92 21.46
CA PRO A 144 1.06 -15.03 22.42
C PRO A 144 1.24 -14.61 23.89
N SER A 145 1.83 -13.44 24.15
CA SER A 145 1.99 -12.88 25.50
C SER A 145 0.78 -12.05 25.96
N GLY A 146 -0.24 -11.88 25.11
CA GLY A 146 -1.38 -11.01 25.38
C GLY A 146 -1.04 -9.52 25.30
N GLU A 147 0.07 -9.16 24.65
CA GLU A 147 0.53 -7.79 24.44
C GLU A 147 0.17 -7.25 23.04
N GLY A 148 -0.61 -8.02 22.29
CA GLY A 148 -1.15 -7.62 20.99
C GLY A 148 -2.24 -6.53 21.08
N PRO A 149 -2.71 -6.02 19.94
CA PRO A 149 -3.79 -5.05 19.91
C PRO A 149 -5.14 -5.63 20.31
N ASP A 150 -6.08 -4.75 20.69
CA ASP A 150 -7.50 -5.09 20.77
C ASP A 150 -8.13 -5.23 19.38
N VAL A 151 -7.70 -4.39 18.42
CA VAL A 151 -8.15 -4.41 17.02
C VAL A 151 -6.95 -4.27 16.09
N LEU A 152 -6.91 -5.05 15.00
CA LEU A 152 -5.89 -4.91 13.96
C LEU A 152 -6.56 -4.70 12.60
N GLY A 153 -6.05 -3.75 11.81
CA GLY A 153 -6.56 -3.52 10.46
C GLY A 153 -6.20 -2.17 9.83
N PRO A 154 -6.67 -1.92 8.61
CA PRO A 154 -7.08 -2.94 7.64
C PRO A 154 -5.91 -3.89 7.32
N ILE A 155 -6.20 -5.18 7.18
CA ILE A 155 -5.23 -6.21 6.75
C ILE A 155 -5.78 -6.98 5.56
N ALA A 156 -4.90 -7.59 4.78
CA ALA A 156 -5.31 -8.48 3.71
C ALA A 156 -5.89 -9.78 4.29
N HIS A 157 -6.95 -10.29 3.65
CA HIS A 157 -7.74 -11.41 4.20
C HIS A 157 -6.99 -12.74 4.21
N ASP A 158 -5.93 -12.89 3.40
CA ASP A 158 -5.07 -14.08 3.35
C ASP A 158 -4.36 -14.35 4.70
N TRP A 159 -4.33 -13.36 5.61
CA TRP A 159 -3.77 -13.51 6.95
C TRP A 159 -4.77 -14.17 7.90
N ILE A 160 -6.08 -14.05 7.65
CA ILE A 160 -7.14 -14.46 8.58
C ILE A 160 -7.06 -15.95 8.93
N GLY A 161 -6.73 -16.81 7.95
CA GLY A 161 -6.53 -18.24 8.18
C GLY A 161 -5.44 -18.53 9.22
N GLU A 162 -4.30 -17.86 9.10
CA GLU A 162 -3.18 -17.97 10.04
C GLU A 162 -3.57 -17.46 11.44
N LEU A 163 -4.19 -16.29 11.52
CA LEU A 163 -4.60 -15.69 12.79
C LEU A 163 -5.63 -16.55 13.53
N ALA A 164 -6.56 -17.17 12.81
CA ALA A 164 -7.55 -18.09 13.36
C ALA A 164 -6.90 -19.37 13.91
N ILE A 165 -5.96 -19.99 13.16
CA ILE A 165 -5.25 -21.19 13.59
C ILE A 165 -4.37 -20.93 14.82
N GLN A 166 -3.71 -19.77 14.86
CA GLN A 166 -2.90 -19.34 16.01
C GLN A 166 -3.74 -18.91 17.21
N GLN A 167 -5.08 -18.83 17.07
CA GLN A 167 -6.02 -18.40 18.10
C GLN A 167 -5.78 -16.97 18.59
N ILE A 168 -5.31 -16.10 17.70
CA ILE A 168 -5.04 -14.68 17.99
C ILE A 168 -6.05 -13.73 17.32
N ALA A 169 -7.12 -14.29 16.75
CA ALA A 169 -8.28 -13.55 16.27
C ALA A 169 -9.56 -14.10 16.90
N GLN A 170 -10.44 -13.20 17.36
CA GLN A 170 -11.74 -13.58 17.91
C GLN A 170 -12.75 -13.80 16.78
N PRO A 171 -13.59 -14.86 16.84
CA PRO A 171 -14.68 -15.01 15.89
C PRO A 171 -15.77 -13.94 16.11
N TRP A 172 -16.37 -13.52 15.00
CA TRP A 172 -17.50 -12.61 14.92
C TRP A 172 -18.78 -13.38 14.65
N THR A 173 -19.91 -12.78 15.03
CA THR A 173 -21.24 -13.28 14.66
C THR A 173 -21.87 -12.31 13.66
N GLN A 174 -22.77 -12.82 12.81
CA GLN A 174 -23.36 -11.99 11.74
C GLN A 174 -24.12 -10.78 12.28
N ASP A 175 -24.73 -10.91 13.45
CA ASP A 175 -25.47 -9.87 14.15
C ASP A 175 -24.57 -8.80 14.79
N THR A 176 -23.28 -9.07 15.02
CA THR A 176 -22.33 -8.05 15.49
C THR A 176 -21.72 -7.22 14.36
N ILE A 177 -21.92 -7.63 13.11
CA ILE A 177 -21.45 -6.92 11.92
C ILE A 177 -22.59 -6.05 11.37
N ALA A 178 -22.48 -4.74 11.57
CA ALA A 178 -23.44 -3.80 11.01
C ALA A 178 -23.46 -3.90 9.48
N GLY A 179 -24.66 -4.00 8.89
CA GLY A 179 -24.81 -4.12 7.43
C GLY A 179 -24.37 -5.48 6.86
N PHE A 180 -24.27 -6.54 7.68
CA PHE A 180 -23.82 -7.85 7.22
C PHE A 180 -24.53 -8.35 5.95
N ALA A 181 -25.84 -8.12 5.85
CA ALA A 181 -26.65 -8.53 4.71
C ALA A 181 -26.28 -7.83 3.39
N ASP A 182 -25.57 -6.70 3.46
CA ASP A 182 -25.12 -5.92 2.31
C ASP A 182 -23.72 -6.35 1.83
N LEU A 183 -23.03 -7.21 2.59
CA LEU A 183 -21.70 -7.72 2.23
C LEU A 183 -21.77 -8.74 1.10
N SER A 184 -20.81 -8.66 0.16
CA SER A 184 -20.71 -9.65 -0.91
C SER A 184 -20.32 -11.02 -0.37
N GLN A 185 -20.79 -12.08 -1.03
CA GLN A 185 -20.50 -13.46 -0.63
C GLN A 185 -18.99 -13.74 -0.60
N SER A 186 -18.23 -13.23 -1.58
CA SER A 186 -16.78 -13.40 -1.65
C SER A 186 -16.05 -12.68 -0.51
N SER A 187 -16.52 -11.50 -0.11
CA SER A 187 -15.97 -10.77 1.03
C SER A 187 -16.17 -11.52 2.34
N VAL A 188 -17.38 -12.06 2.57
CA VAL A 188 -17.66 -12.87 3.76
C VAL A 188 -16.85 -14.16 3.74
N GLN A 189 -16.72 -14.81 2.58
CA GLN A 189 -15.91 -16.02 2.42
C GLN A 189 -14.43 -15.76 2.75
N GLY A 190 -13.85 -14.65 2.30
CA GLY A 190 -12.45 -14.32 2.52
C GLY A 190 -12.07 -14.16 4.00
N VAL A 191 -13.03 -13.82 4.86
CA VAL A 191 -12.83 -13.70 6.31
C VAL A 191 -13.37 -14.90 7.10
N THR A 192 -13.80 -15.97 6.42
CA THR A 192 -14.40 -17.16 7.06
C THR A 192 -13.43 -18.34 7.05
N VAL A 193 -13.20 -18.93 8.23
CA VAL A 193 -12.34 -20.10 8.41
C VAL A 193 -13.14 -21.16 9.17
N ASN A 194 -13.23 -22.38 8.63
CA ASN A 194 -13.98 -23.49 9.24
C ASN A 194 -15.43 -23.11 9.63
N GLY A 195 -16.09 -22.27 8.81
CA GLY A 195 -17.47 -21.83 9.03
C GLY A 195 -17.64 -20.71 10.06
N GLN A 196 -16.56 -20.14 10.60
CA GLN A 196 -16.59 -19.01 11.52
C GLN A 196 -15.98 -17.76 10.88
N ILE A 197 -16.60 -16.60 11.11
CA ILE A 197 -16.13 -15.30 10.60
C ILE A 197 -15.07 -14.77 11.57
N TYR A 198 -13.91 -14.34 11.07
CA TYR A 198 -12.79 -13.85 11.88
C TYR A 198 -12.40 -12.40 11.57
N GLY A 199 -13.17 -11.70 10.75
CA GLY A 199 -12.93 -10.31 10.41
C GLY A 199 -14.16 -9.61 9.87
N VAL A 200 -14.09 -8.29 9.82
CA VAL A 200 -15.12 -7.43 9.21
C VAL A 200 -14.59 -6.97 7.86
N PRO A 201 -15.21 -7.40 6.73
CA PRO A 201 -14.80 -6.91 5.42
C PRO A 201 -15.01 -5.40 5.29
N LEU A 202 -13.97 -4.67 4.92
CA LEU A 202 -14.01 -3.20 4.77
C LEU A 202 -14.05 -2.76 3.31
N PHE A 203 -13.22 -3.37 2.47
CA PHE A 203 -13.13 -3.07 1.05
C PHE A 203 -12.68 -4.32 0.28
N SER A 204 -12.93 -4.32 -1.03
CA SER A 204 -12.42 -5.32 -1.95
C SER A 204 -11.45 -4.64 -2.91
N GLU A 205 -10.35 -5.32 -3.22
CA GLU A 205 -9.36 -4.85 -4.17
C GLU A 205 -8.93 -5.99 -5.09
N ALA A 206 -8.47 -5.61 -6.28
CA ALA A 206 -7.87 -6.51 -7.23
C ALA A 206 -6.81 -5.74 -8.02
N LEU A 207 -5.85 -6.47 -8.57
CA LEU A 207 -4.96 -5.95 -9.60
C LEU A 207 -5.74 -5.76 -10.90
N ALA A 208 -5.43 -4.69 -11.60
CA ALA A 208 -5.98 -4.35 -12.90
C ALA A 208 -4.89 -3.76 -13.80
N LEU A 209 -5.18 -3.67 -15.09
CA LEU A 209 -4.34 -2.91 -16.01
C LEU A 209 -4.60 -1.42 -15.76
N VAL A 210 -3.57 -0.69 -15.37
CA VAL A 210 -3.59 0.78 -15.24
C VAL A 210 -2.79 1.37 -16.39
N TYR A 211 -3.38 2.32 -17.12
CA TYR A 211 -2.76 2.88 -18.31
C TYR A 211 -2.90 4.40 -18.39
N ASN A 212 -1.86 5.06 -18.91
CA ASN A 212 -1.84 6.49 -19.18
C ASN A 212 -2.65 6.77 -20.46
N THR A 213 -3.77 7.49 -20.34
CA THR A 213 -4.70 7.71 -21.46
C THR A 213 -4.18 8.68 -22.51
N ASP A 214 -3.16 9.49 -22.20
CA ASP A 214 -2.47 10.33 -23.18
C ASP A 214 -1.58 9.49 -24.12
N MET A 215 -1.14 8.31 -23.66
CA MET A 215 -0.33 7.37 -24.45
C MET A 215 -1.16 6.23 -25.04
N VAL A 216 -2.17 5.78 -24.30
CA VAL A 216 -3.01 4.62 -24.63
C VAL A 216 -4.48 5.04 -24.54
N PRO A 217 -5.09 5.52 -25.64
CA PRO A 217 -6.47 6.01 -25.60
C PRO A 217 -7.52 4.96 -25.26
N GLU A 218 -7.24 3.70 -25.61
CA GLU A 218 -8.11 2.55 -25.36
C GLU A 218 -7.28 1.37 -24.85
N ALA A 219 -7.76 0.71 -23.80
CA ALA A 219 -7.08 -0.45 -23.23
C ALA A 219 -6.89 -1.58 -24.26
N PRO A 220 -5.74 -2.28 -24.26
CA PRO A 220 -5.59 -3.50 -25.02
C PRO A 220 -6.58 -4.56 -24.54
N THR A 221 -7.11 -5.35 -25.48
CA THR A 221 -8.11 -6.38 -25.17
C THR A 221 -7.54 -7.80 -25.14
N THR A 222 -6.28 -7.98 -25.56
CA THR A 222 -5.56 -9.25 -25.55
C THR A 222 -4.10 -9.04 -25.16
N TRP A 223 -3.43 -10.12 -24.73
CA TRP A 223 -2.00 -10.09 -24.44
C TRP A 223 -1.15 -9.74 -25.67
N ASP A 224 -1.48 -10.28 -26.83
CA ASP A 224 -0.77 -9.96 -28.08
C ASP A 224 -0.89 -8.47 -28.43
N ASP A 225 -2.08 -7.88 -28.25
CA ASP A 225 -2.31 -6.44 -28.46
C ASP A 225 -1.53 -5.61 -27.43
N LEU A 226 -1.54 -6.01 -26.15
CA LEU A 226 -0.74 -5.37 -25.10
C LEU A 226 0.75 -5.38 -25.45
N VAL A 227 1.31 -6.54 -25.81
CA VAL A 227 2.73 -6.69 -26.16
C VAL A 227 3.07 -5.87 -27.39
N ALA A 228 2.24 -5.89 -28.43
CA ALA A 228 2.46 -5.13 -29.65
C ALA A 228 2.49 -3.61 -29.37
N ARG A 229 1.45 -3.09 -28.69
CA ARG A 229 1.37 -1.66 -28.32
C ARG A 229 2.50 -1.26 -27.38
N ALA A 230 2.79 -2.07 -26.38
CA ALA A 230 3.87 -1.79 -25.45
C ALA A 230 5.23 -1.74 -26.17
N THR A 231 5.45 -2.64 -27.13
CA THR A 231 6.68 -2.62 -27.94
C THR A 231 6.78 -1.36 -28.79
N GLU A 232 5.68 -0.92 -29.41
CA GLU A 232 5.63 0.32 -30.20
C GLU A 232 5.87 1.58 -29.35
N LEU A 233 5.28 1.63 -28.16
CA LEU A 233 5.37 2.76 -27.24
C LEU A 233 6.72 2.83 -26.51
N THR A 234 7.49 1.74 -26.49
CA THR A 234 8.79 1.72 -25.82
C THR A 234 9.85 2.42 -26.68
N SER A 235 10.27 3.60 -26.26
CA SER A 235 11.27 4.40 -26.97
C SER A 235 11.96 5.41 -26.06
N GLY A 236 13.30 5.50 -26.15
CA GLY A 236 14.08 6.39 -25.30
C GLY A 236 13.85 6.09 -23.82
N ASP A 237 13.33 7.07 -23.10
CA ASP A 237 13.03 6.97 -21.67
C ASP A 237 11.55 6.60 -21.38
N VAL A 238 10.78 6.22 -22.40
CA VAL A 238 9.38 5.77 -22.27
C VAL A 238 9.32 4.26 -22.41
N TYR A 239 8.62 3.60 -21.47
CA TYR A 239 8.32 2.18 -21.51
C TYR A 239 6.84 1.95 -21.79
N GLY A 240 6.54 0.98 -22.65
CA GLY A 240 5.16 0.68 -23.01
C GLY A 240 4.42 -0.15 -21.96
N PHE A 241 5.09 -1.13 -21.35
CA PHE A 241 4.50 -1.93 -20.27
C PHE A 241 5.59 -2.47 -19.34
N VAL A 242 5.39 -2.26 -18.05
CA VAL A 242 6.30 -2.70 -17.00
C VAL A 242 5.45 -3.05 -15.78
N PHE A 243 5.76 -4.16 -15.12
CA PHE A 243 5.14 -4.54 -13.85
C PHE A 243 6.15 -5.29 -12.96
N PRO A 244 5.87 -5.49 -11.65
CA PRO A 244 6.77 -6.17 -10.72
C PRO A 244 6.90 -7.68 -11.01
N ILE A 245 7.62 -8.03 -12.09
CA ILE A 245 7.66 -9.38 -12.68
C ILE A 245 8.13 -10.47 -11.72
N LEU A 246 8.92 -10.16 -10.70
CA LEU A 246 9.41 -11.12 -9.70
C LEU A 246 8.58 -11.17 -8.40
N THR A 247 7.48 -10.40 -8.32
CA THR A 247 6.62 -10.38 -7.13
C THR A 247 5.37 -11.21 -7.38
N GLN A 248 5.21 -12.30 -6.61
CA GLN A 248 4.19 -13.34 -6.81
C GLN A 248 2.77 -12.78 -6.86
N TYR A 249 2.47 -11.77 -6.04
CA TYR A 249 1.16 -11.10 -6.06
C TYR A 249 0.82 -10.50 -7.43
N TYR A 250 1.80 -9.89 -8.11
CA TYR A 250 1.64 -9.32 -9.45
C TYR A 250 1.74 -10.36 -10.57
N GLN A 251 2.29 -11.55 -10.30
CA GLN A 251 2.23 -12.69 -11.21
C GLN A 251 0.88 -13.41 -11.17
N GLY A 252 0.13 -13.28 -10.07
CA GLY A 252 -1.16 -13.93 -9.83
C GLY A 252 -2.12 -13.87 -11.01
N PRO A 253 -2.41 -12.69 -11.60
CA PRO A 253 -3.31 -12.57 -12.75
C PRO A 253 -2.93 -13.46 -13.93
N PHE A 254 -1.63 -13.65 -14.17
CA PHE A 254 -1.16 -14.55 -15.23
C PHE A 254 -1.40 -16.01 -14.85
N PHE A 255 -0.98 -16.44 -13.65
CA PHE A 255 -1.18 -17.82 -13.21
C PHE A 255 -2.66 -18.22 -13.26
N TYR A 256 -3.56 -17.38 -12.73
CA TYR A 256 -4.99 -17.64 -12.78
C TYR A 256 -5.55 -17.60 -14.21
N GLY A 257 -5.04 -16.70 -15.07
CA GLY A 257 -5.45 -16.60 -16.48
C GLY A 257 -5.08 -17.83 -17.33
N PHE A 258 -4.05 -18.58 -16.93
CA PHE A 258 -3.65 -19.84 -17.57
C PHE A 258 -4.20 -21.08 -16.84
N ASP A 259 -5.29 -20.95 -16.08
CA ASP A 259 -5.90 -22.05 -15.32
C ASP A 259 -4.96 -22.69 -14.26
N SER A 260 -3.97 -21.93 -13.76
CA SER A 260 -3.21 -22.29 -12.57
C SER A 260 -3.88 -21.76 -11.30
N TYR A 261 -3.52 -22.35 -10.17
CA TYR A 261 -4.08 -22.02 -8.87
C TYR A 261 -3.06 -22.36 -7.77
N VAL A 262 -3.24 -21.78 -6.58
CA VAL A 262 -2.38 -22.10 -5.43
C VAL A 262 -2.80 -23.43 -4.82
N PHE A 263 -4.01 -23.50 -4.28
CA PHE A 263 -4.65 -24.69 -3.75
C PHE A 263 -6.01 -24.87 -4.42
N ALA A 264 -6.41 -26.10 -4.73
CA ALA A 264 -7.72 -26.35 -5.31
C ALA A 264 -8.80 -25.87 -4.33
N PHE A 265 -9.86 -25.23 -4.85
CA PHE A 265 -10.95 -24.72 -4.04
C PHE A 265 -12.25 -25.43 -4.41
N GLU A 266 -12.77 -26.25 -3.51
CA GLU A 266 -13.99 -27.03 -3.72
C GLU A 266 -14.88 -26.98 -2.48
N ASN A 267 -16.20 -26.94 -2.68
CA ASN A 267 -17.19 -26.97 -1.60
C ASN A 267 -16.98 -25.93 -0.48
N GLY A 268 -16.39 -24.78 -0.81
CA GLY A 268 -16.16 -23.69 0.14
C GLY A 268 -14.87 -23.82 0.96
N ALA A 269 -13.97 -24.75 0.63
CA ALA A 269 -12.70 -24.93 1.32
C ALA A 269 -11.54 -25.17 0.34
N PHE A 270 -10.33 -24.81 0.76
CA PHE A 270 -9.10 -25.13 0.04
C PHE A 270 -8.61 -26.55 0.38
N ASP A 271 -8.25 -27.34 -0.62
CA ASP A 271 -7.49 -28.57 -0.45
C ASP A 271 -5.98 -28.24 -0.48
N THR A 272 -5.34 -28.26 0.68
CA THR A 272 -3.90 -27.95 0.80
C THR A 272 -2.99 -29.03 0.22
N ALA A 273 -3.52 -30.21 -0.11
CA ALA A 273 -2.77 -31.29 -0.75
C ALA A 273 -2.78 -31.19 -2.28
N ASP A 274 -3.76 -30.50 -2.88
CA ASP A 274 -3.85 -30.24 -4.31
C ASP A 274 -3.25 -28.86 -4.64
N ILE A 275 -2.00 -28.86 -5.11
CA ILE A 275 -1.25 -27.65 -5.44
C ILE A 275 -1.18 -27.47 -6.96
N GLY A 276 -1.78 -26.40 -7.46
CA GLY A 276 -1.91 -26.12 -8.89
C GLY A 276 -0.73 -25.37 -9.52
N LEU A 277 0.26 -24.95 -8.73
CA LEU A 277 1.35 -24.06 -9.19
C LEU A 277 2.25 -24.68 -10.27
N ASN A 278 2.32 -26.02 -10.35
CA ASN A 278 3.10 -26.75 -11.35
C ASN A 278 2.21 -27.58 -12.30
N ASN A 279 0.93 -27.19 -12.45
CA ASN A 279 0.09 -27.74 -13.51
C ASN A 279 0.53 -27.19 -14.88
N ALA A 280 -0.12 -27.64 -15.96
CA ALA A 280 0.23 -27.20 -17.32
C ALA A 280 0.20 -25.66 -17.45
N GLY A 281 -0.82 -25.02 -16.88
CA GLY A 281 -0.97 -23.57 -16.83
C GLY A 281 0.14 -22.82 -16.10
N GLY A 282 0.59 -23.36 -14.97
CA GLY A 282 1.69 -22.79 -14.19
C GLY A 282 3.03 -22.86 -14.93
N VAL A 283 3.31 -23.99 -15.60
CA VAL A 283 4.50 -24.15 -16.44
C VAL A 283 4.47 -23.20 -17.64
N GLU A 284 3.30 -23.05 -18.26
CA GLU A 284 3.09 -22.14 -19.38
C GLU A 284 3.26 -20.67 -18.95
N THR A 285 2.66 -20.27 -17.83
CA THR A 285 2.80 -18.93 -17.26
C THR A 285 4.27 -18.59 -16.97
N ALA A 286 4.98 -19.48 -16.28
CA ALA A 286 6.39 -19.26 -15.96
C ALA A 286 7.25 -19.13 -17.22
N SER A 287 6.93 -19.90 -18.27
CA SER A 287 7.61 -19.80 -19.57
C SER A 287 7.29 -18.49 -20.28
N PHE A 288 6.02 -18.08 -20.28
CA PHE A 288 5.55 -16.84 -20.87
C PHE A 288 6.23 -15.62 -20.22
N LEU A 289 6.23 -15.52 -18.89
CA LEU A 289 6.86 -14.42 -18.16
C LEU A 289 8.39 -14.37 -18.38
N ARG A 290 9.05 -15.54 -18.34
CA ARG A 290 10.47 -15.66 -18.66
C ARG A 290 10.76 -15.15 -20.07
N ASP A 291 10.00 -15.63 -21.06
CA ASP A 291 10.23 -15.34 -22.46
C ASP A 291 9.94 -13.87 -22.77
N MET A 292 8.88 -13.30 -22.22
CA MET A 292 8.56 -11.87 -22.31
C MET A 292 9.75 -11.00 -21.85
N TYR A 293 10.37 -11.32 -20.71
CA TYR A 293 11.54 -10.58 -20.22
C TYR A 293 12.80 -10.81 -21.07
N HIS A 294 13.14 -12.07 -21.35
CA HIS A 294 14.38 -12.39 -22.07
C HIS A 294 14.35 -12.01 -23.55
N GLN A 295 13.18 -12.06 -24.18
CA GLN A 295 13.00 -11.62 -25.57
C GLN A 295 12.78 -10.12 -25.67
N GLN A 296 12.60 -9.42 -24.54
CA GLN A 296 12.35 -7.98 -24.47
C GLN A 296 11.11 -7.59 -25.29
N GLN A 297 10.01 -8.32 -25.07
CA GLN A 297 8.74 -8.15 -25.77
C GLN A 297 7.58 -8.03 -24.77
N PRO A 298 7.30 -6.85 -24.22
CA PRO A 298 7.97 -5.57 -24.49
C PRO A 298 9.28 -5.41 -23.71
N ALA A 299 10.12 -4.47 -24.15
CA ALA A 299 11.39 -4.20 -23.46
C ALA A 299 11.11 -3.68 -22.04
N MET A 300 11.76 -4.30 -21.06
CA MET A 300 11.61 -3.98 -19.65
C MET A 300 12.98 -3.58 -19.08
N PRO A 301 13.02 -2.55 -18.23
CA PRO A 301 14.27 -2.06 -17.66
C PRO A 301 14.78 -3.04 -16.58
N GLU A 302 16.09 -3.27 -16.52
CA GLU A 302 16.73 -4.20 -15.57
C GLU A 302 16.33 -3.99 -14.08
N PRO A 303 16.08 -2.76 -13.57
CA PRO A 303 15.58 -2.55 -12.21
C PRO A 303 14.32 -3.32 -11.82
N VAL A 304 13.50 -3.81 -12.77
CA VAL A 304 12.35 -4.66 -12.41
C VAL A 304 12.74 -6.02 -11.83
N LEU A 305 14.00 -6.43 -12.00
CA LEU A 305 14.56 -7.64 -11.39
C LEU A 305 15.00 -7.43 -9.93
N ASP A 306 15.07 -6.19 -9.47
CA ASP A 306 15.26 -5.92 -8.04
C ASP A 306 13.91 -6.04 -7.34
N GLN A 307 13.56 -7.25 -6.91
CA GLN A 307 12.27 -7.55 -6.29
C GLN A 307 11.91 -6.59 -5.15
N ALA A 308 12.89 -6.12 -4.38
CA ALA A 308 12.65 -5.23 -3.25
C ALA A 308 12.30 -3.80 -3.69
N ASN A 309 12.81 -3.34 -4.84
CA ASN A 309 12.71 -1.94 -5.28
C ASN A 309 11.87 -1.76 -6.56
N ALA A 310 11.50 -2.84 -7.25
CA ALA A 310 10.79 -2.80 -8.53
C ALA A 310 9.47 -2.01 -8.45
N GLY A 311 8.70 -2.18 -7.37
CA GLY A 311 7.43 -1.47 -7.19
C GLY A 311 7.61 0.05 -7.20
N GLY A 312 8.47 0.59 -6.33
CA GLY A 312 8.73 2.03 -6.27
C GLY A 312 9.36 2.58 -7.56
N PHE A 313 10.18 1.79 -8.24
CA PHE A 313 10.72 2.16 -9.54
C PHE A 313 9.62 2.29 -10.61
N ILE A 314 8.70 1.33 -10.70
CA ILE A 314 7.58 1.33 -11.65
C ILE A 314 6.60 2.46 -11.35
N ASP A 315 6.30 2.68 -10.07
CA ASP A 315 5.46 3.77 -9.61
C ASP A 315 6.03 5.13 -10.03
N GLY A 316 7.34 5.32 -9.84
CA GLY A 316 8.05 6.53 -10.28
C GLY A 316 8.00 6.74 -11.80
N LEU A 317 8.11 5.69 -12.60
CA LEU A 317 7.95 5.80 -14.06
C LEU A 317 6.54 6.25 -14.45
N MET A 318 5.51 5.71 -13.80
CA MET A 318 4.12 6.08 -14.09
C MET A 318 3.83 7.52 -13.69
N GLU A 319 4.26 7.93 -12.49
CA GLU A 319 4.11 9.32 -11.98
C GLU A 319 4.90 10.33 -12.83
N ALA A 320 6.05 9.94 -13.36
CA ALA A 320 6.84 10.75 -14.30
C ALA A 320 6.28 10.74 -15.73
N GLN A 321 5.16 10.04 -15.99
CA GLN A 321 4.59 9.86 -17.33
C GLN A 321 5.60 9.26 -18.32
N GLN A 322 6.41 8.32 -17.84
CA GLN A 322 7.39 7.54 -18.60
C GLN A 322 6.98 6.08 -18.77
N LEU A 323 5.78 5.72 -18.31
CA LEU A 323 5.20 4.39 -18.43
C LEU A 323 3.80 4.49 -19.02
N ALA A 324 3.54 3.75 -20.09
CA ALA A 324 2.24 3.76 -20.74
C ALA A 324 1.24 2.83 -20.04
N MET A 325 1.66 1.66 -19.58
CA MET A 325 0.80 0.65 -18.96
C MET A 325 1.53 -0.10 -17.83
N THR A 326 0.80 -0.48 -16.77
CA THR A 326 1.29 -1.31 -15.66
C THR A 326 0.17 -2.17 -15.08
N ILE A 327 0.52 -3.14 -14.24
CA ILE A 327 -0.44 -3.88 -13.41
C ILE A 327 -0.34 -3.33 -11.99
N ALA A 328 -1.44 -2.77 -11.48
CA ALA A 328 -1.50 -2.18 -10.16
C ALA A 328 -2.91 -2.29 -9.56
N GLY A 329 -3.03 -1.98 -8.27
CA GLY A 329 -4.30 -1.94 -7.56
C GLY A 329 -4.75 -0.53 -7.18
N PRO A 330 -5.90 -0.42 -6.48
CA PRO A 330 -6.56 0.85 -6.20
C PRO A 330 -5.74 1.81 -5.32
N TRP A 331 -4.78 1.31 -4.55
CA TRP A 331 -3.86 2.15 -3.74
C TRP A 331 -3.02 3.13 -4.58
N ARG A 332 -2.94 2.94 -5.91
CA ARG A 332 -2.24 3.85 -6.83
C ARG A 332 -3.08 5.06 -7.28
N GLU A 333 -4.39 5.10 -7.00
CA GLU A 333 -5.25 6.24 -7.37
C GLU A 333 -4.72 7.57 -6.81
N PRO A 334 -4.47 7.73 -5.49
CA PRO A 334 -4.03 9.01 -4.96
C PRO A 334 -2.70 9.54 -5.54
N PRO A 335 -1.59 8.75 -5.59
CA PRO A 335 -0.34 9.27 -6.12
C PRO A 335 -0.39 9.58 -7.64
N LEU A 336 -1.18 8.84 -8.42
CA LEU A 336 -1.38 9.15 -9.84
C LEU A 336 -2.17 10.45 -10.04
N THR A 337 -3.23 10.64 -9.24
CA THR A 337 -4.01 11.88 -9.21
C THR A 337 -3.14 13.08 -8.80
N ASP A 338 -2.32 12.94 -7.75
CA ASP A 338 -1.42 13.99 -7.26
C ASP A 338 -0.32 14.34 -8.28
N ALA A 339 0.19 13.35 -9.01
CA ALA A 339 1.14 13.54 -10.11
C ALA A 339 0.50 14.13 -11.38
N GLY A 340 -0.84 14.26 -11.42
CA GLY A 340 -1.57 14.79 -12.56
C GLY A 340 -1.54 13.87 -13.78
N VAL A 341 -1.40 12.56 -13.57
CA VAL A 341 -1.41 11.57 -14.65
C VAL A 341 -2.85 11.39 -15.12
N ASN A 342 -3.09 11.53 -16.42
CA ASN A 342 -4.36 11.08 -17.01
C ASN A 342 -4.32 9.56 -17.12
N TYR A 343 -5.06 8.84 -16.27
CA TYR A 343 -5.06 7.39 -16.28
C TYR A 343 -6.47 6.81 -16.33
N ALA A 344 -6.54 5.56 -16.79
CA ALA A 344 -7.73 4.73 -16.72
C ALA A 344 -7.36 3.30 -16.32
N VAL A 345 -8.38 2.53 -15.98
CA VAL A 345 -8.25 1.16 -15.46
C VAL A 345 -9.07 0.22 -16.33
N ALA A 346 -8.52 -0.96 -16.64
CA ALA A 346 -9.19 -2.03 -17.35
C ALA A 346 -8.96 -3.38 -16.66
N THR A 347 -9.97 -4.25 -16.73
CA THR A 347 -9.98 -5.61 -16.18
C THR A 347 -10.38 -6.59 -17.25
#